data_AF-A0AAW9BUH6-F1
#
_entry.id   AF-A0AAW9BUH6-F1
#
_cell.length_a   1.000
_cell.length_b   1.000
_cell.length_c   1.000
_cell.angle_alpha   90.00
_cell.angle_beta   90.00
_cell.angle_gamma   90.00
#
_symmetry.space_group_name_H-M   'P 1'
#
loop_
_entity.id
_entity.type
_entity.pdbx_description
1 polymer ?
#
loop_
_entity_poly.entity_id
_entity_poly.type
_entity_poly.pdbx_seq_one_letter_code
_entity_poly.pdbx_strand_id
1 'polypeptide(L)'
;DSNADTSQSHDMSGYIGQFVMGNEPDHHVPYLYNWTAEPWKTQEIVDQAMNEFYHPTHEGLIGNEDVGQMSAWYVMSALGFYQVTPGEASYTIGRPLFDKAVIPVADGKFTITSENNSQESIYVKSVTINGKQLSDNFSFAHSDLKDGGELHFVMTSDKSEAMKAQ
;
A
#
# COMPACT_ATOMS: atom_id res chain seq x y z
N ASP A 1 -16.09 -28.24 -19.57
CA ASP A 1 -16.37 -28.09 -18.14
C ASP A 1 -16.94 -26.73 -17.88
N SER A 2 -18.26 -26.63 -17.69
CA SER A 2 -18.99 -25.36 -17.51
C SER A 2 -19.73 -25.29 -16.17
N ASN A 3 -19.43 -26.20 -15.25
CA ASN A 3 -20.16 -26.36 -13.98
C ASN A 3 -19.24 -26.26 -12.76
N ALA A 4 -18.10 -25.56 -12.87
CA ALA A 4 -17.43 -25.08 -11.68
C ALA A 4 -18.29 -23.94 -11.11
N ASP A 5 -19.09 -24.25 -10.10
CA ASP A 5 -19.78 -23.25 -9.30
C ASP A 5 -18.72 -22.45 -8.52
N THR A 6 -18.32 -21.31 -9.06
CA THR A 6 -17.42 -20.36 -8.41
C THR A 6 -18.18 -19.35 -7.55
N SER A 7 -19.47 -19.56 -7.30
CA SER A 7 -20.33 -18.53 -6.72
C SER A 7 -20.04 -18.24 -5.25
N GLN A 8 -19.32 -19.11 -4.53
CA GLN A 8 -18.70 -18.83 -3.23
C GLN A 8 -17.45 -19.71 -3.02
N SER A 9 -16.30 -19.23 -3.46
CA SER A 9 -15.02 -19.64 -2.87
C SER A 9 -14.92 -18.97 -1.49
N HIS A 10 -14.65 -19.74 -0.43
CA HIS A 10 -14.35 -19.18 0.90
C HIS A 10 -13.18 -18.18 0.87
N ASP A 11 -12.31 -18.31 -0.14
CA ASP A 11 -11.12 -17.50 -0.33
C ASP A 11 -11.39 -16.28 -1.25
N MET A 12 -12.62 -16.06 -1.72
CA MET A 12 -12.97 -14.91 -2.55
C MET A 12 -13.99 -14.01 -1.86
N SER A 13 -13.46 -13.07 -1.06
CA SER A 13 -14.20 -12.11 -0.24
C SER A 13 -13.55 -10.72 -0.28
N GLY A 14 -14.23 -9.71 0.28
CA GLY A 14 -13.73 -8.32 0.30
C GLY A 14 -13.65 -7.70 -1.09
N TYR A 15 -14.80 -7.61 -1.76
CA TYR A 15 -14.88 -7.13 -3.13
C TYR A 15 -14.88 -5.61 -3.22
N ILE A 16 -14.00 -5.05 -4.05
CA ILE A 16 -14.13 -3.69 -4.60
C ILE A 16 -14.32 -3.83 -6.11
N GLY A 17 -15.57 -3.90 -6.56
CA GLY A 17 -15.89 -4.24 -7.95
C GLY A 17 -15.53 -5.69 -8.27
N GLN A 18 -14.43 -5.91 -8.99
CA GLN A 18 -13.89 -7.26 -9.30
C GLN A 18 -12.57 -7.57 -8.57
N PHE A 19 -11.97 -6.58 -7.92
CA PHE A 19 -10.84 -6.80 -7.03
C PHE A 19 -11.30 -7.54 -5.78
N VAL A 20 -10.55 -8.56 -5.38
CA VAL A 20 -10.85 -9.46 -4.26
C VAL A 20 -9.72 -9.39 -3.24
N MET A 21 -9.91 -8.63 -2.15
CA MET A 21 -8.87 -8.46 -1.15
C MET A 21 -8.57 -9.75 -0.36
N GLY A 22 -9.54 -10.67 -0.25
CA GLY A 22 -9.37 -11.91 0.50
C GLY A 22 -8.52 -12.98 -0.21
N ASN A 23 -7.95 -12.69 -1.38
CA ASN A 23 -7.21 -13.63 -2.20
C ASN A 23 -5.88 -13.03 -2.67
N GLU A 24 -4.77 -13.74 -2.43
CA GLU A 24 -3.41 -13.27 -2.71
C GLU A 24 -3.11 -12.80 -4.14
N PRO A 25 -3.66 -13.42 -5.20
CA PRO A 25 -3.41 -12.99 -6.58
C PRO A 25 -3.73 -11.51 -6.81
N ASP A 26 -4.67 -10.95 -6.04
CA ASP A 26 -5.13 -9.58 -6.23
C ASP A 26 -4.36 -8.57 -5.36
N HIS A 27 -3.60 -8.99 -4.35
CA HIS A 27 -2.97 -8.10 -3.36
C HIS A 27 -2.09 -6.99 -3.95
N HIS A 28 -1.45 -7.27 -5.09
CA HIS A 28 -0.56 -6.33 -5.78
C HIS A 28 -1.29 -5.44 -6.80
N VAL A 29 -2.52 -5.80 -7.20
CA VAL A 29 -3.26 -5.15 -8.29
C VAL A 29 -3.53 -3.66 -8.03
N PRO A 30 -3.91 -3.21 -6.81
CA PRO A 30 -4.13 -1.78 -6.55
C PRO A 30 -2.91 -0.92 -6.87
N TYR A 31 -1.71 -1.44 -6.63
CA TYR A 31 -0.45 -0.73 -6.84
C TYR A 31 -0.09 -0.57 -8.32
N LEU A 32 -0.69 -1.35 -9.22
CA LEU A 32 -0.42 -1.27 -10.66
C LEU A 32 -0.82 0.10 -11.24
N TYR A 33 -1.72 0.84 -10.58
CA TYR A 33 -2.04 2.22 -10.98
C TYR A 33 -0.84 3.16 -10.96
N ASN A 34 0.20 2.87 -10.16
CA ASN A 34 1.45 3.65 -10.15
C ASN A 34 2.19 3.66 -11.49
N TRP A 35 1.94 2.66 -12.34
CA TRP A 35 2.48 2.56 -13.71
C TRP A 35 1.51 3.10 -14.78
N THR A 36 0.43 3.76 -14.37
CA THR A 36 -0.59 4.33 -15.26
C THR A 36 -0.65 5.84 -15.13
N ALA A 37 -1.44 6.50 -15.98
CA ALA A 37 -1.68 7.94 -15.88
C ALA A 37 -2.45 8.37 -14.61
N GLU A 38 -2.95 7.42 -13.81
CA GLU A 38 -3.86 7.68 -12.69
C GLU A 38 -3.38 7.05 -11.36
N PRO A 39 -2.15 7.35 -10.89
CA PRO A 39 -1.55 6.71 -9.71
C PRO A 39 -2.31 7.01 -8.40
N TRP A 40 -3.10 8.09 -8.33
CA TRP A 40 -3.96 8.37 -7.17
C TRP A 40 -4.99 7.25 -6.91
N LYS A 41 -5.33 6.43 -7.91
CA LYS A 41 -6.24 5.30 -7.74
C LYS A 41 -5.65 4.20 -6.84
N THR A 42 -4.31 4.06 -6.79
CA THR A 42 -3.64 3.22 -5.80
C THR A 42 -4.07 3.64 -4.39
N GLN A 43 -4.01 4.95 -4.10
CA GLN A 43 -4.29 5.50 -2.77
C GLN A 43 -5.77 5.34 -2.40
N GLU A 44 -6.68 5.55 -3.35
CA GLU A 44 -8.12 5.36 -3.17
C GLU A 44 -8.46 3.90 -2.81
N ILE A 45 -7.95 2.93 -3.59
CA ILE A 45 -8.27 1.51 -3.38
C ILE A 45 -7.59 0.97 -2.12
N VAL A 46 -6.33 1.36 -1.87
CA VAL A 46 -5.61 0.93 -0.65
C VAL A 46 -6.24 1.53 0.61
N ASP A 47 -6.69 2.79 0.59
CA ASP A 47 -7.48 3.38 1.69
C ASP A 47 -8.75 2.58 1.94
N GLN A 48 -9.52 2.35 0.89
CA GLN A 48 -10.79 1.63 0.99
C GLN A 48 -10.59 0.22 1.55
N ALA A 49 -9.64 -0.53 1.01
CA ALA A 49 -9.35 -1.90 1.45
C ALA A 49 -8.93 -1.97 2.92
N MET A 50 -8.05 -1.06 3.38
CA MET A 50 -7.63 -1.03 4.79
C MET A 50 -8.78 -0.66 5.73
N ASN A 51 -9.68 0.24 5.33
CA ASN A 51 -10.79 0.69 6.17
C ASN A 51 -11.96 -0.31 6.20
N GLU A 52 -12.25 -0.98 5.09
CA GLU A 52 -13.40 -1.88 4.98
C GLU A 52 -13.09 -3.30 5.47
N PHE A 53 -11.85 -3.79 5.26
CA PHE A 53 -11.54 -5.22 5.39
C PHE A 53 -10.63 -5.60 6.55
N TYR A 54 -10.19 -4.63 7.35
CA TYR A 54 -9.33 -4.85 8.52
C TYR A 54 -9.93 -4.17 9.76
N HIS A 55 -10.33 -4.97 10.75
CA HIS A 55 -10.88 -4.48 12.02
C HIS A 55 -10.19 -5.15 13.22
N PRO A 56 -10.04 -4.46 14.37
CA PRO A 56 -9.46 -5.04 15.57
C PRO A 56 -10.49 -5.90 16.34
N THR A 57 -11.16 -6.81 15.65
CA THR A 57 -12.21 -7.69 16.19
C THR A 57 -11.98 -9.14 15.75
N HIS A 58 -12.69 -10.09 16.37
CA HIS A 58 -12.57 -11.51 16.02
C HIS A 58 -12.93 -11.81 14.55
N GLU A 59 -13.86 -11.05 13.98
CA GLU A 59 -14.32 -11.16 12.59
C GLU A 59 -13.61 -10.12 11.68
N GLY A 60 -12.49 -9.58 12.14
CA GLY A 60 -11.88 -8.41 11.54
C GLY A 60 -11.05 -8.65 10.28
N LEU A 61 -10.99 -9.89 9.80
CA LEU A 61 -10.37 -10.26 8.53
C LEU A 61 -11.42 -10.92 7.64
N ILE A 62 -11.42 -10.52 6.38
CA ILE A 62 -12.40 -10.95 5.37
C ILE A 62 -12.15 -12.36 4.81
N GLY A 63 -10.94 -12.91 4.98
CA GLY A 63 -10.51 -14.19 4.41
C GLY A 63 -9.56 -14.93 5.36
N ASN A 64 -8.94 -15.98 4.87
CA ASN A 64 -7.90 -16.68 5.63
C ASN A 64 -6.73 -15.73 5.90
N GLU A 65 -6.04 -15.91 7.02
CA GLU A 65 -4.90 -15.06 7.37
C GLU A 65 -3.64 -15.41 6.56
N ASP A 66 -3.63 -16.61 5.99
CA ASP A 66 -2.58 -17.19 5.16
C ASP A 66 -1.17 -17.05 5.74
N VAL A 67 -1.07 -17.40 7.03
CA VAL A 67 0.18 -17.57 7.78
C VAL A 67 1.04 -16.30 7.78
N GLY A 68 0.39 -15.15 7.93
CA GLY A 68 1.01 -13.83 7.97
C GLY A 68 0.79 -12.99 6.73
N GLN A 69 0.27 -13.53 5.64
CA GLN A 69 0.22 -12.83 4.35
C GLN A 69 -0.75 -11.63 4.37
N MET A 70 -1.97 -11.80 4.89
CA MET A 70 -2.93 -10.70 5.03
C MET A 70 -2.40 -9.63 5.99
N SER A 71 -1.84 -10.06 7.11
CA SER A 71 -1.23 -9.17 8.11
C SER A 71 -0.04 -8.39 7.53
N ALA A 72 0.80 -9.05 6.72
CA ALA A 72 1.95 -8.42 6.06
C ALA A 72 1.51 -7.38 5.03
N TRP A 73 0.46 -7.67 4.25
CA TRP A 73 -0.13 -6.68 3.35
C TRP A 73 -0.57 -5.44 4.12
N TYR A 74 -1.34 -5.61 5.20
CA TYR A 74 -1.79 -4.47 6.01
C TYR A 74 -0.62 -3.68 6.59
N VAL A 75 0.39 -4.34 7.16
CA VAL A 75 1.56 -3.67 7.75
C VAL A 75 2.31 -2.86 6.69
N MET A 76 2.60 -3.44 5.53
CA MET A 76 3.31 -2.74 4.45
C MET A 76 2.48 -1.56 3.93
N SER A 77 1.22 -1.79 3.59
CA SER A 77 0.29 -0.76 3.13
C SER A 77 0.14 0.39 4.12
N ALA A 78 0.01 0.08 5.42
CA ALA A 78 -0.10 1.09 6.48
C ALA A 78 1.19 1.91 6.67
N LEU A 79 2.36 1.32 6.38
CA LEU A 79 3.64 2.04 6.30
C LEU A 79 3.74 2.93 5.04
N GLY A 80 2.84 2.74 4.06
CA GLY A 80 2.75 3.56 2.86
C GLY A 80 3.51 3.04 1.65
N PHE A 81 3.99 1.78 1.67
CA PHE A 81 4.66 1.16 0.52
C PHE A 81 4.37 -0.34 0.42
N TYR A 82 4.58 -0.95 -0.74
CA TYR A 82 4.36 -2.38 -0.96
C TYR A 82 5.37 -2.98 -1.94
N GLN A 83 5.63 -4.28 -1.82
CA GLN A 83 6.50 -5.03 -2.76
C GLN A 83 5.64 -5.77 -3.79
N VAL A 84 5.51 -5.19 -4.99
CA VAL A 84 4.70 -5.76 -6.08
C VAL A 84 5.32 -7.02 -6.68
N THR A 85 6.64 -7.04 -6.85
CA THR A 85 7.36 -8.14 -7.51
C THR A 85 8.26 -8.86 -6.50
N PRO A 86 7.82 -10.01 -5.93
CA PRO A 86 8.68 -10.81 -5.06
C PRO A 86 9.99 -11.20 -5.77
N GLY A 87 11.11 -11.04 -5.07
CA GLY A 87 12.45 -11.27 -5.62
C GLY A 87 13.10 -10.05 -6.26
N GLU A 88 12.33 -9.00 -6.56
CA GLU A 88 12.86 -7.68 -6.87
C GLU A 88 13.02 -6.87 -5.59
N ALA A 89 14.20 -6.30 -5.37
CA ALA A 89 14.52 -5.54 -4.16
C ALA A 89 14.03 -4.08 -4.26
N SER A 90 12.76 -3.89 -4.62
CA SER A 90 12.12 -2.59 -4.81
C SER A 90 10.75 -2.56 -4.12
N TYR A 91 10.34 -1.35 -3.73
CA TYR A 91 9.03 -1.07 -3.16
C TYR A 91 8.39 0.09 -3.91
N THR A 92 7.07 0.05 -4.08
CA THR A 92 6.29 1.13 -4.69
C THR A 92 5.36 1.77 -3.65
N ILE A 93 5.01 3.03 -3.86
CA ILE A 93 4.25 3.81 -2.88
C ILE A 93 2.74 3.52 -2.91
N GLY A 94 2.13 3.42 -1.73
CA GLY A 94 0.68 3.50 -1.51
C GLY A 94 0.28 4.82 -0.86
N ARG A 95 -0.36 4.75 0.32
CA ARG A 95 -0.55 5.89 1.23
C ARG A 95 -0.23 5.47 2.68
N PRO A 96 0.45 6.31 3.48
CA PRO A 96 0.72 5.99 4.87
C PRO A 96 -0.56 6.11 5.71
N LEU A 97 -0.73 5.23 6.69
CA LEU A 97 -1.83 5.31 7.67
C LEU A 97 -1.48 6.19 8.88
N PHE A 98 -0.19 6.33 9.19
CA PHE A 98 0.30 7.01 10.39
C PHE A 98 1.12 8.25 10.04
N ASP A 99 1.02 9.30 10.86
CA ASP A 99 1.88 10.49 10.78
C ASP A 99 3.37 10.18 10.91
N LYS A 100 3.68 9.13 11.69
CA LYS A 100 5.03 8.68 11.91
C LYS A 100 5.09 7.19 12.22
N ALA A 101 5.96 6.48 11.51
CA ALA A 101 6.37 5.12 11.83
C ALA A 101 7.90 5.03 11.89
N VAL A 102 8.43 4.13 12.72
CA VAL A 102 9.88 3.94 12.86
C VAL A 102 10.17 2.45 12.79
N ILE A 103 10.96 2.06 11.79
CA ILE A 103 11.40 0.69 11.56
C ILE A 103 12.85 0.58 12.06
N PRO A 104 13.14 -0.23 13.10
CA PRO A 104 14.50 -0.58 13.46
C PRO A 104 15.14 -1.39 12.32
N VAL A 105 16.31 -0.97 11.87
CA VAL A 105 17.10 -1.67 10.85
C VAL A 105 18.50 -1.95 11.41
N ALA A 106 19.29 -2.80 10.73
CA ALA A 106 20.57 -3.28 11.26
C ALA A 106 21.49 -2.14 11.74
N ASP A 107 21.60 -1.08 10.94
CA ASP A 107 22.50 0.05 11.20
C ASP A 107 21.78 1.34 11.64
N GLY A 108 20.55 1.23 12.17
CA GLY A 108 19.86 2.39 12.74
C GLY A 108 18.34 2.33 12.70
N LYS A 109 17.73 3.40 12.18
CA LYS A 109 16.27 3.55 12.10
C LYS A 109 15.90 4.09 10.73
N PHE A 110 14.93 3.45 10.11
CA PHE A 110 14.23 4.00 8.96
C PHE A 110 12.93 4.65 9.46
N THR A 111 12.79 5.95 9.23
CA THR A 111 11.64 6.71 9.71
C THR A 111 10.72 7.03 8.56
N ILE A 112 9.43 6.81 8.74
CA ILE A 112 8.41 7.22 7.80
C ILE A 112 7.68 8.38 8.44
N THR A 113 7.54 9.50 7.72
CA THR A 113 6.84 10.69 8.19
C THR A 113 5.81 11.12 7.14
N SER A 114 4.66 11.62 7.58
CA SER A 114 3.66 12.18 6.68
C SER A 114 3.11 13.51 7.19
N GLU A 115 3.10 14.51 6.33
CA GLU A 115 2.47 15.80 6.57
C GLU A 115 1.04 15.82 6.03
N ASN A 116 0.13 16.46 6.79
CA ASN A 116 -1.29 16.58 6.46
C ASN A 116 -2.02 15.24 6.28
N ASN A 117 -1.59 14.16 6.93
CA ASN A 117 -2.28 12.88 6.81
C ASN A 117 -3.60 12.92 7.61
N SER A 118 -4.71 12.67 6.92
CA SER A 118 -6.05 12.66 7.53
C SER A 118 -6.99 11.76 6.74
N GLN A 119 -8.21 11.56 7.25
CA GLN A 119 -9.25 10.82 6.54
C GLN A 119 -9.68 11.52 5.23
N GLU A 120 -9.52 12.84 5.16
CA GLU A 120 -9.82 13.64 3.97
C GLU A 120 -8.61 13.77 3.04
N SER A 121 -7.40 13.77 3.59
CA SER A 121 -6.15 13.96 2.86
C SER A 121 -5.51 12.62 2.48
N ILE A 122 -6.24 11.84 1.69
CA ILE A 122 -5.81 10.49 1.30
C ILE A 122 -4.79 10.49 0.15
N TYR A 123 -4.66 11.61 -0.57
CA TYR A 123 -3.81 11.67 -1.76
C TYR A 123 -2.38 12.04 -1.42
N VAL A 124 -1.42 11.38 -2.05
CA VAL A 124 0.00 11.73 -1.92
C VAL A 124 0.32 12.83 -2.93
N LYS A 125 0.72 14.00 -2.44
CA LYS A 125 1.19 15.14 -3.25
C LYS A 125 2.64 14.95 -3.67
N SER A 126 3.49 14.53 -2.74
CA SER A 126 4.91 14.25 -3.02
C SER A 126 5.49 13.27 -2.02
N VAL A 127 6.51 12.52 -2.45
CA VAL A 127 7.29 11.61 -1.61
C VAL A 127 8.77 11.80 -1.87
N THR A 128 9.55 11.81 -0.80
CA THR A 128 11.01 11.77 -0.87
C THR A 128 11.56 10.59 -0.09
N ILE A 129 12.59 9.93 -0.63
CA ILE A 129 13.40 8.94 0.05
C ILE A 129 14.78 9.56 0.30
N ASN A 130 15.18 9.64 1.57
CA ASN A 130 16.47 10.21 1.97
C ASN A 130 16.72 11.62 1.37
N GLY A 131 15.67 12.44 1.33
CA GLY A 131 15.68 13.81 0.78
C GLY A 131 15.66 13.90 -0.75
N LYS A 132 15.55 12.78 -1.47
CA LYS A 132 15.44 12.75 -2.94
C LYS A 132 14.02 12.42 -3.36
N GLN A 133 13.50 13.14 -4.35
CA GLN A 133 12.21 12.81 -4.95
C GLN A 133 12.26 11.40 -5.53
N LEU A 134 11.18 10.62 -5.35
CA LEU A 134 11.04 9.36 -6.05
C LEU A 134 10.94 9.58 -7.56
N SER A 135 11.72 8.80 -8.30
CA SER A 135 11.60 8.61 -9.74
C SER A 135 11.21 7.15 -10.00
N ASP A 136 10.82 6.80 -11.22
CA ASP A 136 10.48 5.41 -11.60
C ASP A 136 9.22 4.85 -10.91
N ASN A 137 8.05 5.33 -11.37
CA ASN A 137 6.74 4.80 -10.93
C ASN A 137 6.57 4.83 -9.40
N PHE A 138 7.09 5.88 -8.77
CA PHE A 138 7.05 6.07 -7.32
C PHE A 138 7.67 4.89 -6.55
N SER A 139 8.82 4.42 -7.00
CA SER A 139 9.50 3.28 -6.37
C SER A 139 10.84 3.66 -5.76
N PHE A 140 11.26 2.92 -4.74
CA PHE A 140 12.59 3.01 -4.12
C PHE A 140 13.20 1.63 -3.91
N ALA A 141 14.52 1.55 -3.85
CA ALA A 141 15.22 0.30 -3.69
C ALA A 141 15.31 -0.10 -2.21
N HIS A 142 15.40 -1.39 -1.92
CA HIS A 142 15.62 -1.90 -0.57
C HIS A 142 16.91 -1.35 0.06
N SER A 143 17.93 -1.02 -0.75
CA SER A 143 19.14 -0.35 -0.28
C SER A 143 18.88 1.03 0.31
N ASP A 144 17.81 1.74 -0.10
CA ASP A 144 17.46 3.04 0.45
C ASP A 144 16.83 2.97 1.84
N LEU A 145 16.39 1.76 2.26
CA LEU A 145 15.74 1.48 3.54
C LEU A 145 16.67 0.76 4.53
N LYS A 146 17.38 -0.27 4.07
CA LYS A 146 18.08 -1.23 4.95
C LYS A 146 19.17 -0.61 5.83
N ASP A 147 19.78 0.49 5.37
CA ASP A 147 20.86 1.19 6.05
C ASP A 147 20.33 2.34 6.94
N GLY A 148 19.00 2.47 7.06
CA GLY A 148 18.32 3.55 7.77
C GLY A 148 18.03 4.74 6.85
N GLY A 149 17.37 5.76 7.40
CA GLY A 149 17.00 6.95 6.64
C GLY A 149 15.57 7.40 6.85
N GLU A 150 15.00 8.05 5.84
CA GLU A 150 13.66 8.62 5.90
C GLU A 150 12.88 8.45 4.59
N LEU A 151 11.61 8.05 4.72
CA LEU A 151 10.58 8.17 3.68
C LEU A 151 9.57 9.23 4.13
N HIS A 152 9.54 10.36 3.43
CA HIS A 152 8.73 11.51 3.81
C HIS A 152 7.62 11.76 2.79
N PHE A 153 6.38 11.78 3.28
CA PHE A 153 5.17 12.02 2.51
C PHE A 153 4.61 13.41 2.78
N VAL A 154 4.12 14.06 1.73
CA VAL A 154 3.22 15.21 1.84
C VAL A 154 1.87 14.79 1.27
N MET A 155 0.83 14.86 2.11
CA MET A 155 -0.52 14.49 1.73
C MET A 155 -1.34 15.71 1.32
N THR A 156 -2.44 15.48 0.60
CA THR A 156 -3.39 16.50 0.17
C THR A 156 -4.80 15.92 0.06
N SER A 157 -5.82 16.75 0.33
CA SER A 157 -7.23 16.43 0.04
C SER A 157 -7.62 16.80 -1.40
N ASP A 158 -6.76 17.55 -2.11
CA ASP A 158 -7.00 17.95 -3.50
C ASP A 158 -6.38 16.94 -4.46
N LYS A 159 -7.24 16.11 -5.05
CA LYS A 159 -6.88 15.12 -6.08
C LYS A 159 -6.11 15.73 -7.26
N SER A 160 -6.32 17.00 -7.60
CA SER A 160 -5.62 17.66 -8.71
C SER A 160 -4.13 17.93 -8.42
N GLU A 161 -3.78 17.97 -7.13
CA GLU A 161 -2.41 18.08 -6.62
C GLU A 161 -1.75 16.72 -6.37
N ALA A 162 -2.49 15.61 -6.51
CA ALA A 162 -1.94 14.27 -6.33
C ALA A 162 -0.78 14.02 -7.29
N MET A 163 0.13 13.14 -6.87
CA MET A 163 1.26 12.69 -7.67
C MET A 163 0.80 12.21 -9.04
N LYS A 164 1.57 12.54 -10.08
CA LYS A 164 1.26 12.19 -11.48
C LYS A 164 2.40 11.34 -12.02
N ALA A 165 2.06 10.35 -12.83
CA ALA A 165 3.07 9.51 -13.49
C ALA A 165 4.10 10.40 -14.22
N GLN A 166 5.38 10.03 -14.05
CA GLN A 166 6.52 10.72 -14.66
C GLN A 166 6.76 10.24 -16.09
#